data_AF-R9KDM8-F1
#
_entry.id   AF-R9KDM8-F1
#
_cell.length_a   1.000
_cell.length_b   1.000
_cell.length_c   1.000
_cell.angle_alpha   90.00
_cell.angle_beta   90.00
_cell.angle_gamma   90.00
#
_symmetry.space_group_name_H-M   'P 1'
#
loop_
_entity.id
_entity.type
_entity.pdbx_description
1 polymer ?
#
loop_
_entity_poly.entity_id
_entity_poly.type
_entity_poly.pdbx_seq_one_letter_code
_entity_poly.pdbx_strand_id
1 'polypeptide(L)' 'MVLDTEQQGTVIVTSDTIYTEDNDKLELPLGGSINATTEEFYTNLARIKKMQSEMDAKLIYGHDLEQIVRLSKSTLE' A
#
# COMPACT_ATOMS: atom_id res chain seq x y z
N MET A 1 0.24 0.13 -8.74
CA MET A 1 -0.62 0.78 -9.77
C MET A 1 -1.03 2.15 -9.25
N VAL A 2 -1.09 3.18 -10.10
CA VAL A 2 -1.58 4.52 -9.72
C VAL A 2 -2.94 4.75 -10.38
N LEU A 3 -3.91 5.18 -9.60
CA LEU A 3 -5.26 5.52 -10.02
C LEU A 3 -5.52 6.99 -9.70
N ASP A 4 -5.97 7.75 -10.69
CA ASP A 4 -6.52 9.08 -10.46
C ASP A 4 -8.05 8.98 -10.42
N THR A 5 -8.66 9.50 -9.38
CA THR A 5 -10.09 9.34 -9.13
C THR A 5 -10.72 10.70 -8.85
N GLU A 6 -11.91 10.93 -9.42
CA GLU A 6 -12.59 12.22 -9.27
C GLU A 6 -12.95 12.55 -7.82
N GLN A 7 -13.28 11.53 -7.00
CA GLN A 7 -13.74 11.73 -5.62
C GLN A 7 -12.66 11.49 -4.57
N GLN A 8 -11.73 10.57 -4.81
CA GLN A 8 -10.75 10.15 -3.79
C GLN A 8 -9.36 10.74 -4.02
N GLY A 9 -9.13 11.45 -5.14
CA GLY A 9 -7.82 11.92 -5.56
C GLY A 9 -6.94 10.79 -6.05
N THR A 10 -5.62 10.96 -5.94
CA THR A 10 -4.64 9.94 -6.33
C THR A 10 -4.61 8.79 -5.34
N VAL A 11 -4.68 7.56 -5.85
CA VAL A 11 -4.58 6.32 -5.07
C VAL A 11 -3.47 5.44 -5.65
N ILE A 12 -2.57 4.95 -4.81
CA ILE A 12 -1.55 3.97 -5.16
C ILE A 12 -1.97 2.62 -4.58
N VAL A 13 -2.22 1.65 -5.46
CA VAL A 13 -2.46 0.25 -5.08
C VAL A 13 -1.14 -0.50 -5.08
N THR A 14 -0.71 -1.02 -3.94
CA THR A 14 0.61 -1.65 -3.74
C THR A 14 0.63 -3.14 -4.04
N SER A 15 -0.54 -3.82 -4.02
CA SER A 15 -0.62 -5.29 -4.14
C SER A 15 0.38 -5.94 -3.16
N ASP A 16 1.12 -6.95 -3.61
CA ASP A 16 2.04 -7.71 -2.78
C ASP A 16 3.33 -6.95 -2.44
N THR A 17 3.56 -5.77 -3.03
CA THR A 17 4.74 -4.98 -2.70
C THR A 17 4.72 -4.51 -1.25
N ILE A 18 3.54 -4.14 -0.73
CA ILE A 18 3.31 -3.80 0.69
C ILE A 18 1.98 -4.41 1.10
N TYR A 19 2.03 -5.36 2.05
CA TYR A 19 0.87 -6.19 2.41
C TYR A 19 -0.11 -5.46 3.32
N THR A 20 0.37 -4.83 4.39
CA THR A 20 -0.48 -4.16 5.37
C THR A 20 0.04 -2.78 5.74
N GLU A 21 -0.80 -1.99 6.39
CA GLU A 21 -0.38 -0.71 6.98
C GLU A 21 0.78 -0.86 7.96
N ASP A 22 0.84 -1.97 8.71
CA ASP A 22 1.95 -2.25 9.63
C ASP A 22 3.27 -2.46 8.89
N ASN A 23 3.26 -3.12 7.72
CA ASN A 23 4.46 -3.29 6.91
C ASN A 23 5.02 -1.93 6.46
N ASP A 24 4.16 -0.98 6.10
CA ASP A 24 4.55 0.38 5.71
C ASP A 24 5.06 1.22 6.89
N LYS A 25 4.27 1.29 7.96
CA LYS A 25 4.52 2.17 9.11
C LYS A 25 5.69 1.70 9.98
N LEU A 26 5.79 0.39 10.19
CA LEU A 26 6.84 -0.20 11.02
C LEU A 26 8.06 -0.62 10.19
N GLU A 27 7.99 -0.46 8.86
CA GLU A 27 9.05 -0.86 7.91
C GLU A 27 9.46 -2.32 8.09
N LEU A 28 8.47 -3.17 8.36
CA LEU A 28 8.65 -4.59 8.63
C LEU A 28 8.48 -5.39 7.34
N PRO A 29 9.56 -5.96 6.77
CA PRO A 29 9.42 -6.92 5.69
C PRO A 29 8.63 -8.13 6.20
N LEU A 30 7.82 -8.72 5.32
CA LEU A 30 7.24 -10.03 5.57
C LEU A 30 8.37 -11.05 5.84
N GLY A 31 8.18 -11.83 6.89
CA GLY A 31 9.10 -12.90 7.24
C GLY A 31 8.95 -14.12 6.32
N GLY A 32 9.88 -15.07 6.49
CA GLY A 32 9.86 -16.34 5.76
C GLY A 32 10.24 -16.20 4.28
N SER A 33 9.81 -17.16 3.47
CA SER A 33 10.10 -17.23 2.02
C SER A 33 9.17 -16.39 1.15
N ILE A 34 8.38 -15.49 1.75
CA ILE A 34 7.38 -14.68 1.03
C ILE A 34 8.06 -13.53 0.28
N ASN A 35 9.07 -12.91 0.89
CA ASN A 35 9.90 -11.91 0.20
C ASN A 35 11.00 -12.59 -0.60
N ALA A 36 11.25 -12.09 -1.81
CA ALA A 36 12.41 -12.50 -2.60
C ALA A 36 13.71 -12.08 -1.91
N THR A 37 13.80 -10.83 -1.43
CA THR A 37 14.85 -10.36 -0.52
C THR A 37 14.33 -9.23 0.39
N THR A 38 14.98 -9.07 1.55
CA THR A 38 14.72 -7.93 2.45
C THR A 38 15.13 -6.58 1.84
N GLU A 39 16.18 -6.55 1.02
CA GLU A 39 16.67 -5.33 0.36
C GLU A 39 15.66 -4.81 -0.67
N GLU A 40 15.04 -5.71 -1.42
CA GLU A 40 13.99 -5.37 -2.38
C GLU A 40 12.78 -4.74 -1.68
N PHE A 41 12.39 -5.26 -0.51
CA PHE A 41 11.32 -4.66 0.29
C PHE A 41 11.64 -3.20 0.63
N TYR A 42 12.81 -2.91 1.18
CA TYR A 42 13.18 -1.53 1.55
C TYR A 42 13.30 -0.61 0.33
N THR A 43 13.84 -1.13 -0.78
CA THR A 43 13.94 -0.38 -2.04
C THR A 43 12.55 0.01 -2.55
N ASN A 44 11.60 -0.92 -2.51
CA ASN A 44 10.24 -0.67 -2.97
C ASN A 44 9.45 0.20 -1.99
N LEU A 45 9.62 0.01 -0.68
CA LEU A 45 9.03 0.86 0.35
C LEU A 45 9.45 2.32 0.18
N ALA A 46 10.75 2.58 -0.02
CA ALA A 46 11.27 3.93 -0.25
C ALA A 46 10.67 4.57 -1.52
N ARG A 47 10.51 3.79 -2.59
CA ARG A 47 9.85 4.25 -3.83
C ARG A 47 8.38 4.59 -3.59
N ILE A 48 7.64 3.74 -2.89
CA ILE A 48 6.22 3.97 -2.58
C ILE A 48 6.04 5.20 -1.70
N LYS A 49 6.82 5.36 -0.63
CA LYS A 49 6.78 6.56 0.24
C LYS A 49 7.09 7.85 -0.53
N LYS A 50 8.07 7.79 -1.43
CA LYS A 50 8.39 8.92 -2.32
C LYS A 50 7.21 9.27 -3.22
N MET A 51 6.64 8.28 -3.92
CA MET A 51 5.47 8.49 -4.79
C MET A 51 4.26 9.02 -4.02
N GLN A 52 4.01 8.47 -2.83
CA GLN A 52 2.93 8.91 -1.95
C GLN A 52 3.06 10.40 -1.62
N SER A 53 4.26 10.85 -1.25
CA SER A 53 4.55 12.25 -0.94
C SER A 53 4.44 13.15 -2.17
N GLU A 54 5.02 12.75 -3.31
CA GLU A 54 5.01 13.56 -4.54
C GLU A 54 3.61 13.74 -5.14
N MET A 55 2.73 12.77 -4.93
CA MET A 55 1.38 12.74 -5.54
C MET A 55 0.25 13.08 -4.57
N ASP A 56 0.56 13.37 -3.30
CA ASP A 56 -0.40 13.46 -2.19
C ASP A 56 -1.38 12.27 -2.19
N ALA A 57 -0.83 11.07 -2.39
CA ALA A 57 -1.64 9.90 -2.70
C ALA A 57 -2.05 9.10 -1.45
N LYS A 58 -3.23 8.50 -1.53
CA LYS A 58 -3.67 7.46 -0.57
C LYS A 58 -3.08 6.11 -0.98
N LEU A 59 -2.81 5.23 -0.01
CA LEU A 59 -2.34 3.87 -0.28
C LEU A 59 -3.47 2.86 -0.08
N ILE A 60 -3.57 1.87 -0.98
CA ILE A 60 -4.32 0.63 -0.79
C ILE A 60 -3.33 -0.52 -0.76
N TYR A 61 -3.31 -1.24 0.36
CA TYR A 61 -2.38 -2.34 0.63
C TYR A 61 -2.92 -3.68 0.09
N GLY A 62 -2.02 -4.64 -0.15
CA GLY A 62 -2.39 -5.91 -0.80
C GLY A 62 -3.30 -6.81 0.04
N HIS A 63 -3.06 -6.87 1.36
CA HIS A 63 -3.63 -7.89 2.25
C HIS A 63 -4.09 -7.30 3.59
N ASP A 64 -4.42 -6.02 3.63
CA ASP A 64 -4.93 -5.34 4.83
C ASP A 64 -6.44 -5.55 4.97
N LEU A 65 -6.82 -6.56 5.77
CA LEU A 65 -8.22 -6.93 5.99
C LEU A 65 -9.05 -5.75 6.52
N GLU A 66 -8.52 -4.99 7.48
CA GLU A 66 -9.27 -3.89 8.06
C GLU A 66 -9.50 -2.77 7.05
N GLN A 67 -8.48 -2.45 6.24
CA GLN A 67 -8.61 -1.46 5.17
C GLN A 67 -9.67 -1.88 4.15
N ILE A 68 -9.66 -3.13 3.70
CA ILE A 68 -10.65 -3.63 2.74
C ILE A 68 -12.07 -3.59 3.32
N VAL A 69 -12.25 -3.97 4.59
CA VAL A 69 -13.57 -3.88 5.26
C VAL A 69 -14.06 -2.42 5.39
N ARG A 70 -13.16 -1.46 5.60
CA ARG A 70 -13.52 -0.03 5.60
C ARG A 70 -13.95 0.45 4.22
N LEU A 71 -13.21 0.07 3.18
CA LEU A 71 -13.48 0.47 1.79
C LEU A 71 -14.76 -0.19 1.23
N SER A 72 -15.02 -1.46 1.56
CA SER A 72 -16.21 -2.17 1.09
C SER A 72 -17.52 -1.59 1.65
N LYS A 73 -17.45 -0.93 2.81
CA LYS A 73 -18.60 -0.24 3.41
C LYS A 73 -18.87 1.13 2.78
N SER A 74 -17.90 1.71 2.06
CA SER A 74 -18.04 3.03 1.43
C SER A 74 -18.68 2.99 0.03
N THR A 75 -18.98 1.80 -0.50
CA THR A 75 -19.52 1.59 -1.87
C THR A 75 -20.99 1.15 -1.88
N LEU A 76 -21.69 1.19 -0.73
CA LEU A 76 -23.08 0.74 -0.57
C LEU A 76 -24.06 1.84 -0.11
N GLU A 77 -23.70 3.12 -0.25
CA GLU A 77 -24.63 4.25 -0.05
C GLU A 77 -24.85 5.02 -1.36
#